data_AF-Q5WA86-F1
#
_entry.id   AF-Q5WA86-F1
#
_cell.length_a   1.000
_cell.length_b   1.000
_cell.length_c   1.000
_cell.angle_alpha   90.00
_cell.angle_beta   90.00
_cell.angle_gamma   90.00
#
_symmetry.space_group_name_H-M   'P 1'
#
loop_
_entity.id
_entity.type
_entity.pdbx_description
1 polymer ?
#
loop_
_entity_poly.entity_id
_entity_poly.type
_entity_poly.pdbx_seq_one_letter_code
_entity_poly.pdbx_strand_id
1 'polypeptide(L)'
;MMNEAEREAVAIQLGWISDLLADTERLIASNRGYVRDLLESIDDGTCPFTFAELQDEIRDLRESRAVDAALDGIKEMLDDVRAILTRASSHGARDHVIRI
;
A
#
# COMPACT_ATOMS: atom_id res chain seq x y z
N MET A 1 2.88 -20.89 20.88
CA MET A 1 3.58 -19.60 21.10
C MET A 1 4.45 -19.35 19.89
N MET A 2 4.49 -18.13 19.35
CA MET A 2 5.24 -17.84 18.12
C MET A 2 6.75 -18.01 18.32
N ASN A 3 7.40 -18.78 17.43
CA ASN A 3 8.84 -19.00 17.47
C ASN A 3 9.62 -17.79 16.92
N GLU A 4 10.94 -17.77 17.10
CA GLU A 4 11.76 -16.62 16.70
C GLU A 4 11.74 -16.38 15.19
N ALA A 5 11.78 -17.44 14.38
CA ALA A 5 11.72 -17.32 12.92
C ALA A 5 10.37 -16.75 12.45
N GLU A 6 9.25 -17.13 13.09
CA GLU A 6 7.93 -16.56 12.81
C GLU A 6 7.85 -15.09 13.24
N ARG A 7 8.46 -14.71 14.36
CA ARG A 7 8.55 -13.30 14.80
C ARG A 7 9.34 -12.46 13.82
N GLU A 8 10.50 -12.95 13.38
CA GLU A 8 11.34 -12.28 12.41
C GLU A 8 10.62 -12.14 11.06
N ALA A 9 9.97 -13.20 10.58
CA ALA A 9 9.18 -13.15 9.35
C ALA A 9 8.04 -12.11 9.41
N VAL A 10 7.28 -12.07 10.51
CA VAL A 10 6.23 -11.06 10.72
C VAL A 10 6.83 -9.65 10.77
N ALA A 11 7.95 -9.46 11.46
CA ALA A 11 8.60 -8.15 11.55
C ALA A 11 9.06 -7.65 10.17
N ILE A 12 9.65 -8.54 9.34
CA ILE A 12 10.06 -8.22 7.97
C ILE A 12 8.84 -7.85 7.12
N GLN A 13 7.78 -8.65 7.15
CA GLN A 13 6.56 -8.36 6.38
C GLN A 13 5.92 -7.03 6.79
N LEU A 14 5.83 -6.74 8.09
CA LEU A 14 5.33 -5.45 8.57
C LEU A 14 6.23 -4.28 8.15
N GLY A 15 7.55 -4.49 8.10
CA GLY A 15 8.49 -3.53 7.54
C GLY A 15 8.18 -3.20 6.07
N TRP A 16 8.03 -4.23 5.24
CA TRP A 16 7.68 -4.05 3.82
C TRP A 16 6.31 -3.40 3.61
N ILE A 17 5.31 -3.74 4.43
CA ILE A 17 4.00 -3.08 4.41
C ILE A 17 4.16 -1.58 4.74
N SER A 18 4.98 -1.25 5.75
CA SER A 18 5.23 0.14 6.15
C SER A 18 5.91 0.94 5.02
N ASP A 19 6.90 0.34 4.34
CA ASP A 19 7.60 0.99 3.23
C ASP A 19 6.65 1.21 2.04
N LEU A 20 5.84 0.20 1.69
CA LEU A 20 4.88 0.31 0.60
C LEU A 20 3.77 1.33 0.89
N LEU A 21 3.32 1.43 2.14
CA LEU A 21 2.40 2.49 2.57
C LEU A 21 3.02 3.87 2.39
N ALA A 22 4.27 4.07 2.82
CA ALA A 22 4.97 5.34 2.68
C ALA A 22 5.15 5.73 1.20
N ASP A 23 5.47 4.78 0.33
CA ASP A 23 5.58 5.02 -1.11
C ASP A 23 4.23 5.34 -1.76
N THR A 24 3.17 4.67 -1.31
CA THR A 24 1.80 4.96 -1.76
C THR A 24 1.36 6.36 -1.35
N GLU A 25 1.67 6.78 -0.12
CA GLU A 25 1.40 8.14 0.35
C GLU A 25 2.17 9.20 -0.46
N ARG A 26 3.45 8.94 -0.77
CA ARG A 26 4.26 9.82 -1.63
C ARG A 26 3.69 9.93 -3.02
N LEU A 27 3.23 8.83 -3.62
CA LEU A 27 2.60 8.82 -4.93
C LEU A 27 1.32 9.65 -4.93
N ILE A 28 0.45 9.46 -3.93
CA ILE A 28 -0.78 10.25 -3.77
C ILE A 28 -0.45 11.74 -3.61
N ALA A 29 0.54 12.07 -2.78
CA ALA A 29 0.99 13.46 -2.60
C ALA A 29 1.52 14.06 -3.90
N SER A 30 2.33 13.30 -4.66
CA SER A 30 2.85 13.71 -5.97
C SER A 30 1.73 13.99 -6.97
N ASN A 31 0.75 13.08 -7.10
CA ASN A 31 -0.38 13.28 -8.00
C ASN A 31 -1.22 14.50 -7.61
N ARG A 32 -1.42 14.73 -6.30
CA ARG A 32 -2.13 15.94 -5.82
C ARG A 32 -1.35 17.22 -6.11
N GLY A 33 -0.03 17.18 -5.99
CA GLY A 33 0.85 18.29 -6.37
C GLY A 33 0.73 18.59 -7.86
N TYR A 34 0.90 17.58 -8.71
CA TYR A 34 0.78 17.72 -10.16
C TYR A 34 -0.57 18.31 -10.61
N VAL A 35 -1.68 17.81 -10.05
CA VAL A 35 -3.02 18.35 -10.36
C VAL A 35 -3.14 19.81 -9.91
N ARG A 36 -2.57 20.18 -8.76
CA ARG A 36 -2.59 21.57 -8.29
C ARG A 36 -1.80 22.47 -9.21
N ASP A 37 -0.59 22.07 -9.60
CA ASP A 37 0.27 22.84 -10.48
C ASP A 37 -0.41 23.03 -11.85
N LEU A 38 -1.08 22.00 -12.37
CA LEU A 38 -1.88 22.13 -13.59
C LEU A 38 -3.03 23.12 -13.47
N LEU A 39 -3.75 23.12 -12.35
CA LEU A 39 -4.83 24.08 -12.11
C LEU A 39 -4.28 25.52 -12.03
N GLU A 40 -3.14 25.71 -11.37
CA GLU A 40 -2.47 27.01 -11.30
C GLU A 40 -2.01 27.48 -12.69
N SER A 41 -1.44 26.59 -13.51
CA SER A 41 -1.07 26.90 -14.90
C SER A 41 -2.29 27.20 -15.80
N ILE A 42 -3.46 26.63 -15.51
CA ILE A 42 -4.69 26.98 -16.21
C ILE A 42 -5.16 28.38 -15.80
N ASP A 43 -5.15 28.67 -14.50
CA ASP A 43 -5.60 29.95 -13.96
C ASP A 43 -4.70 31.13 -14.39
N ASP A 44 -3.39 30.91 -14.51
CA ASP A 44 -2.42 31.93 -14.95
C ASP A 44 -2.25 32.01 -16.47
N GLY A 45 -2.91 31.13 -17.23
CA GLY A 45 -2.86 31.07 -18.69
C GLY A 45 -1.55 30.52 -19.27
N THR A 46 -0.73 29.85 -18.46
CA THR A 46 0.55 29.23 -18.87
C THR A 46 0.46 27.72 -19.10
N CYS A 47 -0.75 27.16 -19.07
CA CYS A 47 -0.98 25.73 -19.24
C CYS A 47 -0.29 25.20 -20.52
N PRO A 48 0.61 24.22 -20.41
CA PRO A 48 1.39 23.73 -21.55
C PRO A 48 0.59 22.79 -22.46
N PHE A 49 -0.63 22.41 -22.04
CA PHE A 49 -1.45 21.42 -22.71
C PHE A 49 -2.65 22.05 -23.42
N THR A 50 -2.96 21.50 -24.59
CA THR A 50 -4.27 21.69 -25.21
C THR A 50 -5.37 21.03 -24.38
N PHE A 51 -6.62 21.38 -24.66
CA PHE A 51 -7.76 20.77 -23.97
C PHE A 51 -7.83 19.24 -24.15
N ALA A 52 -7.48 18.72 -25.33
CA ALA A 52 -7.47 17.27 -25.57
C ALA A 52 -6.37 16.57 -24.76
N GLU A 53 -5.18 17.17 -24.70
CA GLU A 53 -4.07 16.65 -23.88
C GLU A 53 -4.41 16.68 -22.39
N LEU A 54 -5.06 17.75 -21.90
CA LEU A 54 -5.55 17.78 -20.51
C LEU A 54 -6.56 16.67 -20.21
N GLN A 55 -7.44 16.34 -21.17
CA GLN A 55 -8.36 15.22 -20.99
C GLN A 55 -7.63 13.89 -20.91
N ASP A 56 -6.60 13.69 -21.72
CA ASP A 56 -5.75 12.49 -21.67
C ASP A 56 -4.97 12.41 -20.35
N GLU A 57 -4.38 13.51 -19.86
CA GLU A 57 -3.69 13.57 -18.56
C GLU A 57 -4.63 13.23 -17.38
N ILE A 58 -5.84 13.80 -17.37
CA ILE A 58 -6.85 13.49 -16.34
C ILE A 58 -7.27 12.02 -16.43
N ARG A 59 -7.41 11.47 -17.65
CA ARG A 59 -7.73 10.06 -17.84
C ARG A 59 -6.61 9.19 -17.28
N ASP A 60 -5.36 9.47 -17.60
CA ASP A 60 -4.21 8.67 -17.18
C ASP A 60 -4.03 8.70 -15.65
N LEU A 61 -4.26 9.85 -15.00
CA LEU A 61 -4.30 9.93 -13.54
C LEU A 61 -5.42 9.10 -12.92
N ARG A 62 -6.62 9.13 -13.53
CA ARG A 62 -7.78 8.38 -13.04
C ARG A 62 -7.64 6.87 -13.27
N GLU A 63 -7.05 6.49 -14.39
CA GLU A 63 -6.84 5.10 -14.79
C GLU A 63 -5.52 4.52 -14.22
N SER A 64 -4.69 5.36 -13.59
CA SER A 64 -3.53 4.91 -12.85
C SER A 64 -3.93 3.95 -11.74
N ARG A 65 -3.63 2.67 -11.94
CA ARG A 65 -3.91 1.60 -10.98
C ARG A 65 -2.82 1.45 -9.92
N ALA A 66 -1.85 2.37 -9.86
CA ALA A 66 -0.68 2.22 -9.01
C ALA A 66 -1.04 2.19 -7.51
N VAL A 67 -1.95 3.07 -7.07
CA VAL A 67 -2.44 3.09 -5.68
C VAL A 67 -3.25 1.83 -5.38
N ASP A 68 -4.17 1.45 -6.27
CA ASP A 68 -4.97 0.23 -6.09
C ASP A 68 -4.09 -1.03 -6.01
N ALA A 69 -3.13 -1.16 -6.91
CA ALA A 69 -2.19 -2.28 -6.92
C ALA A 69 -1.32 -2.33 -5.65
N ALA A 70 -0.89 -1.16 -5.14
CA ALA A 70 -0.15 -1.10 -3.88
C ALA A 70 -1.01 -1.53 -2.70
N LEU A 71 -2.28 -1.09 -2.64
CA LEU A 71 -3.22 -1.48 -1.59
C LEU A 71 -3.58 -2.98 -1.65
N ASP A 72 -3.74 -3.54 -2.84
CA ASP A 72 -3.92 -4.98 -3.04
C ASP A 72 -2.70 -5.77 -2.53
N GLY A 73 -1.48 -5.33 -2.85
CA GLY A 73 -0.25 -5.93 -2.34
C GLY A 73 -0.12 -5.85 -0.81
N ILE A 74 -0.46 -4.70 -0.21
CA ILE A 74 -0.49 -4.54 1.26
C ILE A 74 -1.48 -5.53 1.89
N LYS A 75 -2.66 -5.69 1.28
CA LYS A 75 -3.69 -6.61 1.77
C LYS A 75 -3.20 -8.06 1.74
N GLU A 76 -2.55 -8.49 0.65
CA GLU A 76 -1.96 -9.83 0.57
C GLU A 76 -0.91 -10.05 1.66
N MET A 77 -0.01 -9.08 1.87
CA MET A 77 1.00 -9.19 2.94
C MET A 77 0.37 -9.24 4.34
N LEU A 78 -0.70 -8.48 4.58
CA LEU A 78 -1.45 -8.54 5.85
C LEU A 78 -2.14 -9.88 6.05
N ASP A 79 -2.65 -10.49 4.96
CA ASP A 79 -3.23 -11.83 5.00
C ASP A 79 -2.19 -12.90 5.35
N ASP A 80 -0.95 -12.77 4.84
CA ASP A 80 0.17 -13.65 5.21
C ASP A 80 0.56 -13.50 6.69
N VAL A 81 0.70 -12.27 7.18
CA VAL A 81 0.96 -11.98 8.60
C VAL A 81 -0.13 -12.62 9.46
N ARG A 82 -1.40 -12.43 9.09
CA ARG A 82 -2.55 -13.03 9.80
C ARG A 82 -2.49 -14.55 9.81
N ALA A 83 -2.05 -15.19 8.71
CA ALA A 83 -1.89 -16.63 8.63
C ALA A 83 -0.77 -17.15 9.57
N ILE A 84 0.34 -16.42 9.70
CA ILE A 84 1.40 -16.76 10.67
C ILE A 84 0.87 -16.65 12.11
N LEU A 85 0.23 -15.53 12.45
CA LEU A 85 -0.31 -15.31 13.79
C LEU A 85 -1.37 -16.36 14.19
N THR A 86 -2.21 -16.78 13.25
CA THR A 86 -3.22 -17.83 13.47
C THR A 86 -2.58 -19.21 13.69
N ARG A 87 -1.48 -19.52 12.97
CA ARG A 87 -0.71 -20.76 13.19
C ARG A 87 -0.03 -20.76 14.55
N ALA A 88 0.54 -19.63 14.98
CA ALA A 88 1.22 -19.51 16.27
C ALA A 88 0.26 -19.63 17.47
N SER A 89 -0.98 -19.14 17.33
CA SER A 89 -2.03 -19.23 18.36
C SER A 89 -2.57 -20.67 18.49
N SER A 90 -2.81 -21.36 17.37
CA SER A 90 -3.26 -22.76 17.37
C SER A 90 -2.21 -23.74 17.91
N HIS A 91 -0.91 -23.50 17.66
CA HIS A 91 0.16 -24.27 18.30
C HIS A 91 0.19 -24.08 19.83
N GLY A 92 -0.06 -22.86 20.32
CA GLY A 92 -0.15 -22.61 21.76
C GLY A 92 -1.32 -23.33 22.44
N ALA A 93 -2.44 -23.52 21.73
CA ALA A 93 -3.59 -24.24 22.26
C ALA A 93 -3.36 -25.76 22.36
N ARG A 94 -2.58 -26.36 21.45
CA ARG A 94 -2.30 -27.81 21.46
C ARG A 94 -1.35 -28.22 22.60
N ASP A 95 -0.36 -27.40 22.92
CA ASP A 95 0.58 -27.70 24.02
C ASP A 95 -0.09 -27.73 25.40
N HIS A 96 -1.21 -27.04 25.59
CA HIS A 96 -1.96 -27.06 26.84
C HIS A 96 -2.85 -28.31 27.03
N VAL A 97 -3.12 -29.08 25.98
CA VAL A 97 -4.03 -30.25 26.06
C VAL A 97 -3.29 -31.54 26.44
N ILE A 98 -1.96 -31.60 26.28
CA ILE A 98 -1.15 -32.81 26.55
C ILE A 98 -0.54 -32.79 27.97
N ARG A 99 -1.25 -32.22 28.94
CA ARG A 99 -0.78 -32.18 30.34
C ARG A 99 -1.91 -32.54 31.30
N ILE A 100 -2.32 -33.80 31.26
CA ILE A 100 -3.22 -34.43 32.25
C ILE A 100 -2.64 -35.80 32.61
#